data_AF-A0A9P4K622-F1
#
_entry.id   AF-A0A9P4K622-F1
#
_cell.length_a   1.000
_cell.length_b   1.000
_cell.length_c   1.000
_cell.angle_alpha   90.00
_cell.angle_beta   90.00
_cell.angle_gamma   90.00
#
_symmetry.space_group_name_H-M   'P 1'
#
loop_
_entity.id
_entity.type
_entity.pdbx_description
1 polymer ?
#
loop_
_entity_poly.entity_id
_entity_poly.type
_entity_poly.pdbx_seq_one_letter_code
_entity_poly.pdbx_strand_id
1 'polypeptide(L)'
;VTTDFDLLRFGAAALYQLHIEDAKSDSSNADAVIDLSTLLISSPYNNPGHYLDLKDLDIPNVLLAKALTVLKPTRLDYATAPYTESLNLNVVLEHLRKFAADEHFQWKEKSFYVVIFRSQLMENIDIDLLYELDYESHREAAESGGLLKYWFGATNSDRKNLATCFWRSQEDAHNGGLGPWHKKARAAARELYESIDFSVHRFTVLDDAVDFKFEEW
;
A
#
# COMPACT_ATOMS: atom_id res chain seq x y z
N VAL A 1 -11.12 -10.84 7.97
CA VAL A 1 -10.54 -10.34 6.70
C VAL A 1 -10.15 -11.54 5.83
N THR A 2 -10.03 -11.40 4.51
CA THR A 2 -9.80 -12.49 3.53
C THR A 2 -8.32 -12.66 3.17
N THR A 3 -7.94 -13.82 2.64
CA THR A 3 -6.63 -14.07 1.98
C THR A 3 -6.73 -14.04 0.45
N ASP A 4 -7.90 -13.73 -0.09
CA ASP A 4 -8.12 -13.58 -1.54
C ASP A 4 -7.42 -12.32 -2.05
N PHE A 5 -6.49 -12.51 -2.99
CA PHE A 5 -5.69 -11.44 -3.56
C PHE A 5 -6.52 -10.39 -4.29
N ASP A 6 -7.53 -10.79 -5.05
CA ASP A 6 -8.31 -9.87 -5.86
C ASP A 6 -9.24 -9.03 -4.98
N LEU A 7 -9.78 -9.62 -3.91
CA LEU A 7 -10.53 -8.86 -2.90
C LEU A 7 -9.62 -7.85 -2.17
N LEU A 8 -8.34 -8.17 -1.93
CA LEU A 8 -7.39 -7.24 -1.32
C LEU A 8 -6.91 -6.14 -2.28
N ARG A 9 -6.69 -6.47 -3.56
CA ARG A 9 -6.18 -5.54 -4.58
C ARG A 9 -7.26 -4.64 -5.18
N PHE A 10 -8.47 -5.18 -5.39
CA PHE A 10 -9.56 -4.52 -6.14
C PHE A 10 -10.81 -4.29 -5.29
N GLY A 11 -11.02 -5.12 -4.26
CA GLY A 11 -12.19 -5.03 -3.38
C GLY A 11 -12.01 -4.16 -2.13
N ALA A 12 -10.80 -3.64 -1.87
CA ALA A 12 -10.46 -2.94 -0.63
C ALA A 12 -10.74 -3.76 0.65
N ALA A 13 -10.64 -5.09 0.58
CA ALA A 13 -11.05 -5.98 1.68
C ALA A 13 -10.21 -5.83 2.96
N ALA A 14 -9.03 -5.20 2.88
CA ALA A 14 -8.23 -4.83 4.05
C ALA A 14 -8.93 -3.81 4.95
N LEU A 15 -9.79 -2.95 4.40
CA LEU A 15 -10.56 -1.95 5.16
C LEU A 15 -11.43 -2.61 6.25
N TYR A 16 -11.95 -3.81 5.99
CA TYR A 16 -12.84 -4.53 6.91
C TYR A 16 -12.17 -4.91 8.23
N GLN A 17 -10.84 -4.81 8.35
CA GLN A 17 -10.14 -4.99 9.63
C GLN A 17 -10.35 -3.81 10.59
N LEU A 18 -10.65 -2.62 10.06
CA LEU A 18 -10.68 -1.37 10.82
C LEU A 18 -12.01 -1.09 11.54
N HIS A 19 -12.99 -2.02 11.47
CA HIS A 19 -14.31 -1.91 12.12
C HIS A 19 -14.84 -0.48 12.13
N ILE A 20 -15.04 0.10 10.94
CA ILE A 20 -15.62 1.45 10.83
C ILE A 20 -17.03 1.35 11.41
N GLU A 21 -17.21 1.86 12.63
CA GLU A 21 -18.53 1.98 13.22
C GLU A 21 -19.31 2.98 12.38
N ASP A 22 -20.20 2.47 11.52
CA ASP A 22 -21.27 3.29 10.98
C ASP A 22 -22.06 3.80 12.19
N ALA A 23 -22.05 5.12 12.40
CA ALA A 23 -22.76 5.80 13.47
C ALA A 23 -24.26 5.47 13.42
N LYS A 24 -24.64 4.33 14.03
CA LYS A 24 -25.97 3.81 14.36
C LYS A 24 -25.84 2.34 14.79
N SER A 25 -25.19 2.08 15.92
CA SER A 25 -25.54 0.90 16.72
C SER A 25 -25.89 1.38 18.12
N ASP A 26 -27.17 1.23 18.45
CA ASP A 26 -27.70 1.50 19.77
C ASP A 26 -27.02 0.62 20.83
N SER A 27 -26.90 1.22 22.00
CA SER A 27 -26.32 0.75 23.26
C SER A 27 -26.34 -0.77 23.55
N SER A 28 -25.27 -1.19 24.25
CA SER A 28 -25.27 -1.98 25.50
C SER A 28 -24.40 -3.24 25.46
N ASN A 29 -23.09 -3.07 25.64
CA ASN A 29 -22.26 -3.92 26.50
C ASN A 29 -20.89 -3.25 26.66
N ALA A 30 -20.77 -2.43 27.70
CA ALA A 30 -19.48 -1.98 28.19
C ALA A 30 -18.75 -3.17 28.86
N ASP A 31 -17.42 -3.16 28.76
CA ASP A 31 -16.45 -3.93 29.57
C ASP A 31 -15.81 -5.21 28.99
N ALA A 32 -15.77 -5.37 27.66
CA ALA A 32 -14.69 -6.14 27.04
C ALA A 32 -13.71 -5.17 26.37
N VAL A 33 -12.57 -4.89 27.00
CA VAL A 33 -11.42 -4.30 26.30
C VAL A 33 -10.95 -5.36 25.30
N ILE A 34 -11.47 -5.31 24.09
CA ILE A 34 -10.97 -6.12 23.00
C ILE A 34 -9.60 -5.54 22.67
N ASP A 35 -8.54 -6.26 23.02
CA ASP A 35 -7.18 -5.92 22.62
C ASP A 35 -7.09 -6.12 21.10
N LEU A 36 -7.34 -5.05 20.35
CA LEU A 36 -7.30 -5.07 18.90
C LEU A 36 -5.84 -5.15 18.44
N SER A 37 -5.58 -6.05 17.49
CA SER A 37 -4.23 -6.21 16.94
C SER A 37 -3.71 -4.91 16.31
N THR A 38 -2.44 -4.60 16.54
CA THR A 38 -1.73 -3.51 15.86
C THR A 38 -1.27 -3.89 14.45
N LEU A 39 -1.46 -5.14 14.04
CA LEU A 39 -1.00 -5.66 12.75
C LEU A 39 -2.01 -5.31 11.66
N LEU A 40 -1.61 -4.41 10.76
CA LEU A 40 -2.39 -3.95 9.63
C LEU A 40 -2.06 -4.75 8.36
N ILE A 41 -3.08 -5.25 7.68
CA ILE A 41 -2.96 -5.76 6.31
C ILE A 41 -2.74 -4.55 5.37
N SER A 42 -1.48 -4.28 5.04
CA SER A 42 -1.03 -3.14 4.23
C SER A 42 -0.62 -3.54 2.81
N SER A 43 -0.87 -4.78 2.40
CA SER A 43 -0.63 -5.25 1.03
C SER A 43 -1.55 -6.40 0.66
N PRO A 44 -1.49 -6.87 -0.60
CA PRO A 44 -2.22 -8.08 -0.99
C PRO A 44 -1.75 -9.37 -0.30
N TYR A 45 -0.65 -9.33 0.47
CA TYR A 45 -0.14 -10.46 1.24
C TYR A 45 -0.71 -10.45 2.67
N ASN A 46 -1.71 -11.28 2.92
CA ASN A 46 -2.29 -11.48 4.25
C ASN A 46 -1.67 -12.72 4.93
N ASN A 47 -0.39 -12.61 5.28
CA ASN A 47 0.41 -13.68 5.88
C ASN A 47 1.34 -13.13 6.97
N PRO A 48 1.71 -13.94 7.99
CA PRO A 48 2.72 -13.55 8.96
C PRO A 48 4.03 -13.07 8.29
N GLY A 49 4.60 -11.98 8.79
CA GLY A 49 5.77 -11.31 8.19
C GLY A 49 5.44 -10.26 7.13
N HIS A 50 4.18 -10.14 6.71
CA HIS A 50 3.74 -9.15 5.69
C HIS A 50 2.87 -8.03 6.26
N TYR A 51 2.62 -8.03 7.56
CA TYR A 51 1.80 -7.00 8.20
C TYR A 51 2.65 -5.77 8.53
N LEU A 52 2.02 -4.60 8.44
CA LEU A 52 2.56 -3.39 9.05
C LEU A 52 2.16 -3.36 10.52
N ASP A 53 3.12 -3.35 11.44
CA ASP A 53 2.85 -3.10 12.84
C ASP A 53 2.67 -1.59 13.09
N LEU A 54 1.48 -1.20 13.56
CA LEU A 54 1.13 0.19 13.82
C LEU A 54 1.71 0.73 15.13
N LYS A 55 2.22 -0.13 16.02
CA LYS A 55 2.60 0.23 17.39
C LYS A 55 3.67 1.33 17.46
N ASP A 56 4.64 1.30 16.55
CA ASP A 56 5.81 2.18 16.59
C ASP A 56 5.73 3.32 15.56
N LEU A 57 4.55 3.55 14.96
CA LEU A 57 4.32 4.61 13.98
C LEU A 57 3.80 5.88 14.66
N ASP A 58 4.25 7.04 14.16
CA ASP A 58 3.61 8.31 14.53
C ASP A 58 2.17 8.38 13.99
N ILE A 59 1.33 9.22 14.61
CA ILE A 59 -0.09 9.33 14.29
C ILE A 59 -0.33 9.56 12.79
N PRO A 60 0.35 10.52 12.11
CA PRO A 60 0.15 10.69 10.67
C PRO A 60 0.42 9.44 9.83
N ASN A 61 1.45 8.65 10.16
CA ASN A 61 1.76 7.41 9.47
C ASN A 61 0.71 6.33 9.74
N VAL A 62 0.24 6.20 10.97
CA VAL A 62 -0.87 5.29 11.33
C VAL A 62 -2.12 5.63 10.53
N LEU A 63 -2.50 6.92 10.53
CA LEU A 63 -3.71 7.41 9.85
C LEU A 63 -3.64 7.18 8.34
N LEU A 64 -2.51 7.51 7.70
CA LEU A 64 -2.37 7.27 6.26
C LEU A 64 -2.35 5.77 5.93
N ALA A 65 -1.65 4.93 6.71
CA ALA A 65 -1.62 3.49 6.48
C ALA A 65 -3.04 2.87 6.59
N LYS A 66 -3.80 3.26 7.63
CA LYS A 66 -5.22 2.90 7.76
C LYS A 66 -6.02 3.34 6.54
N ALA A 67 -5.88 4.59 6.10
CA ALA A 67 -6.58 5.12 4.92
C ALA A 67 -6.22 4.37 3.62
N LEU A 68 -4.96 4.01 3.42
CA LEU A 68 -4.49 3.28 2.23
C LEU A 68 -5.03 1.84 2.13
N THR A 69 -5.71 1.33 3.15
CA THR A 69 -6.44 0.04 3.05
C THR A 69 -7.58 0.09 2.03
N VAL A 70 -8.08 1.29 1.69
CA VAL A 70 -9.12 1.48 0.65
C VAL A 70 -8.58 1.62 -0.76
N LEU A 71 -7.26 1.65 -0.93
CA LEU A 71 -6.60 1.88 -2.20
C LEU A 71 -6.94 0.77 -3.20
N LYS A 72 -7.48 1.17 -4.36
CA LYS A 72 -7.84 0.30 -5.48
C LYS A 72 -7.83 1.09 -6.79
N PRO A 73 -7.74 0.42 -7.96
CA PRO A 73 -7.80 1.12 -9.22
C PRO A 73 -9.20 1.64 -9.52
N THR A 74 -9.28 2.74 -10.25
CA THR A 74 -10.53 3.41 -10.66
C THR A 74 -10.89 3.15 -12.13
N ARG A 75 -9.97 2.55 -12.88
CA ARG A 75 -10.05 2.37 -14.34
C ARG A 75 -9.37 1.09 -14.75
N LEU A 76 -9.80 0.48 -15.85
CA LEU A 76 -9.30 -0.83 -16.32
C LEU A 76 -7.86 -0.77 -16.87
N ASP A 77 -7.45 0.38 -17.40
CA ASP A 77 -6.14 0.65 -18.00
C ASP A 77 -5.14 1.24 -16.99
N TYR A 78 -5.34 1.03 -15.68
CA TYR A 78 -4.48 1.53 -14.60
C TYR A 78 -2.98 1.19 -14.80
N ALA A 79 -2.69 0.07 -15.46
CA ALA A 79 -1.33 -0.41 -15.72
C ALA A 79 -0.52 0.57 -16.60
N THR A 80 -1.18 1.42 -17.39
CA THR A 80 -0.53 2.35 -18.32
C THR A 80 -1.03 3.80 -18.21
N ALA A 81 -2.21 4.03 -17.65
CA ALA A 81 -2.77 5.36 -17.45
C ALA A 81 -1.98 6.20 -16.41
N PRO A 82 -2.12 7.54 -16.38
CA PRO A 82 -1.45 8.40 -15.39
C PRO A 82 -1.69 7.91 -13.95
N TYR A 83 -0.64 7.92 -13.11
CA TYR A 83 -0.68 7.26 -11.80
C TYR A 83 -1.79 7.80 -10.88
N THR A 84 -1.88 9.13 -10.75
CA THR A 84 -2.85 9.80 -9.89
C THR A 84 -4.30 9.67 -10.38
N GLU A 85 -4.51 9.39 -11.67
CA GLU A 85 -5.82 9.10 -12.26
C GLU A 85 -6.19 7.61 -12.18
N SER A 86 -5.21 6.74 -11.92
CA SER A 86 -5.38 5.28 -11.96
C SER A 86 -5.88 4.71 -10.64
N LEU A 87 -5.66 5.42 -9.53
CA LEU A 87 -5.96 4.98 -8.17
C LEU A 87 -6.94 5.95 -7.49
N ASN A 88 -7.76 5.45 -6.57
CA ASN A 88 -8.78 6.22 -5.85
C ASN A 88 -8.20 7.09 -4.71
N LEU A 89 -7.17 7.91 -4.99
CA LEU A 89 -6.48 8.72 -3.98
C LEU A 89 -7.43 9.71 -3.26
N ASN A 90 -8.46 10.21 -3.95
CA ASN A 90 -9.50 11.04 -3.33
C ASN A 90 -10.27 10.29 -2.22
N VAL A 91 -10.58 9.00 -2.44
CA VAL A 91 -11.26 8.15 -1.45
C VAL A 91 -10.32 7.82 -0.29
N VAL A 92 -9.02 7.68 -0.55
CA VAL A 92 -8.00 7.57 0.51
C VAL A 92 -8.03 8.83 1.39
N LEU A 93 -8.03 10.03 0.80
CA LEU A 93 -8.11 11.27 1.57
C LEU A 93 -9.42 11.41 2.36
N GLU A 94 -10.55 10.95 1.81
CA GLU A 94 -11.82 10.90 2.55
C GLU A 94 -11.73 10.04 3.82
N HIS A 95 -11.13 8.86 3.72
CA HIS A 95 -10.93 7.98 4.88
C HIS A 95 -9.88 8.54 5.85
N LEU A 96 -8.83 9.18 5.33
CA LEU A 96 -7.84 9.85 6.14
C LEU A 96 -8.47 10.94 7.02
N ARG A 97 -9.37 11.76 6.46
CA ARG A 97 -10.11 12.77 7.22
C ARG A 97 -11.01 12.15 8.30
N LYS A 98 -11.70 11.06 7.99
CA LYS A 98 -12.53 10.33 8.97
C LYS A 98 -11.67 9.83 10.13
N PHE A 99 -10.61 9.09 9.83
CA PHE A 99 -9.71 8.56 10.86
C PHE A 99 -9.02 9.67 11.67
N ALA A 100 -8.62 10.77 11.02
CA ALA A 100 -8.07 11.93 11.74
C ALA A 100 -9.10 12.54 12.69
N ALA A 101 -10.36 12.65 12.29
CA ALA A 101 -11.44 13.15 13.15
C ALA A 101 -11.72 12.22 14.35
N ASP A 102 -11.73 10.90 14.11
CA ASP A 102 -11.94 9.88 15.15
C ASP A 102 -10.82 9.91 16.21
N GLU A 103 -9.58 10.16 15.79
CA GLU A 103 -8.40 10.31 16.67
C GLU A 103 -8.24 11.74 17.23
N HIS A 104 -9.18 12.65 16.97
CA HIS A 104 -9.09 14.08 17.31
C HIS A 104 -7.77 14.74 16.84
N PHE A 105 -7.24 14.27 15.72
CA PHE A 105 -5.97 14.70 15.17
C PHE A 105 -6.19 15.76 14.07
N GLN A 106 -5.60 16.94 14.24
CA GLN A 106 -5.58 17.93 13.16
C GLN A 106 -4.48 17.58 12.16
N TRP A 107 -4.88 17.16 10.96
CA TRP A 107 -3.94 16.86 9.89
C TRP A 107 -3.21 18.12 9.41
N LYS A 108 -1.88 18.08 9.45
CA LYS A 108 -1.01 19.10 8.85
C LYS A 108 -0.30 18.55 7.64
N GLU A 109 0.03 19.44 6.71
CA GLU A 109 0.74 19.08 5.49
C GLU A 109 1.91 18.13 5.79
N LYS A 110 1.90 16.96 5.16
CA LYS A 110 2.94 15.92 5.35
C LYS A 110 3.21 15.20 4.04
N SER A 111 4.49 15.02 3.77
CA SER A 111 4.99 14.31 2.59
C SER A 111 5.34 12.86 2.91
N PHE A 112 5.10 11.99 1.93
CA PHE A 112 5.43 10.58 1.94
C PHE A 112 6.20 10.24 0.67
N TYR A 113 7.03 9.21 0.75
CA TYR A 113 7.84 8.75 -0.37
C TYR A 113 7.12 7.64 -1.12
N VAL A 114 6.88 7.84 -2.41
CA VAL A 114 6.14 6.89 -3.25
C VAL A 114 7.07 6.32 -4.31
N VAL A 115 7.09 4.99 -4.42
CA VAL A 115 7.76 4.29 -5.53
C VAL A 115 6.68 3.74 -6.45
N ILE A 116 6.86 3.93 -7.75
CA ILE A 116 6.00 3.39 -8.80
C ILE A 116 6.83 2.45 -9.66
N PHE A 117 6.27 1.26 -9.92
CA PHE A 117 6.83 0.25 -10.79
C PHE A 117 5.86 0.04 -11.94
N ARG A 118 6.28 0.32 -13.16
CA ARG A 118 5.53 -0.06 -14.37
C ARG A 118 6.32 -1.10 -15.11
N SER A 119 5.71 -2.25 -15.37
CA SER A 119 6.40 -3.38 -15.96
C SER A 119 5.63 -3.97 -17.12
N GLN A 120 6.35 -4.65 -17.99
CA GLN A 120 5.84 -5.56 -19.02
C GLN A 120 6.60 -6.88 -18.89
N LEU A 121 5.89 -7.98 -18.63
CA LEU A 121 6.53 -9.29 -18.50
C LEU A 121 6.89 -9.88 -19.86
N MET A 122 7.89 -10.76 -19.87
CA MET A 122 8.14 -11.66 -21.00
C MET A 122 6.97 -12.65 -21.18
N GLU A 123 6.80 -13.23 -22.38
CA GLU A 123 5.66 -14.10 -22.69
C GLU A 123 5.61 -15.40 -21.88
N ASN A 124 6.76 -15.97 -21.53
CA ASN A 124 6.87 -17.29 -20.91
C ASN A 124 7.72 -17.23 -19.64
N ILE A 125 7.38 -16.33 -18.72
CA ILE A 125 8.07 -16.24 -17.43
C ILE A 125 7.74 -17.40 -16.51
N ASP A 126 8.64 -17.67 -15.59
CA ASP A 126 8.36 -18.47 -14.40
C ASP A 126 7.52 -17.61 -13.41
N ILE A 127 6.21 -17.88 -13.36
CA ILE A 127 5.26 -17.16 -12.51
C ILE A 127 5.52 -17.46 -11.02
N ASP A 128 5.94 -18.67 -10.69
CA ASP A 128 6.22 -19.07 -9.31
C ASP A 128 7.46 -18.35 -8.79
N LEU A 129 8.50 -18.25 -9.63
CA LEU A 129 9.68 -17.43 -9.33
C LEU A 129 9.32 -15.94 -9.17
N LEU A 130 8.51 -15.38 -10.07
CA LEU A 130 8.06 -13.99 -9.96
C LEU A 130 7.33 -13.75 -8.62
N TYR A 131 6.42 -14.67 -8.26
CA TYR A 131 5.69 -14.61 -7.01
C TYR A 131 6.62 -14.71 -5.80
N GLU A 132 7.53 -15.69 -5.78
CA GLU A 132 8.47 -15.89 -4.67
C GLU A 132 9.35 -14.66 -4.45
N LEU A 133 9.88 -14.08 -5.54
CA LEU A 133 10.70 -12.88 -5.48
C LEU A 133 9.91 -11.69 -4.90
N ASP A 134 8.69 -11.45 -5.38
CA ASP A 134 7.87 -10.33 -4.89
C ASP A 134 7.43 -10.53 -3.44
N TYR A 135 6.99 -11.74 -3.09
CA TYR A 135 6.56 -12.12 -1.74
C TYR A 135 7.71 -11.92 -0.74
N GLU A 136 8.88 -12.48 -1.03
CA GLU A 136 10.00 -12.42 -0.10
C GLU A 136 10.64 -11.02 -0.04
N SER A 137 10.68 -10.29 -1.16
CA SER A 137 11.07 -8.87 -1.18
C SER A 137 10.12 -8.01 -0.35
N HIS A 138 8.81 -8.25 -0.43
CA HIS A 138 7.84 -7.56 0.42
C HIS A 138 8.07 -7.88 1.90
N ARG A 139 8.28 -9.15 2.27
CA ARG A 139 8.51 -9.54 3.66
C ARG A 139 9.70 -8.80 4.26
N GLU A 140 10.85 -8.77 3.58
CA GLU A 140 12.02 -8.06 4.10
C GLU A 140 11.83 -6.53 4.15
N ALA A 141 11.06 -5.96 3.21
CA ALA A 141 10.67 -4.55 3.26
C ALA A 141 9.76 -4.24 4.47
N ALA A 142 8.81 -5.12 4.78
CA ALA A 142 7.97 -4.99 5.98
C ALA A 142 8.80 -5.11 7.26
N GLU A 143 9.71 -6.08 7.32
CA GLU A 143 10.64 -6.28 8.45
C GLU A 143 11.60 -5.09 8.64
N SER A 144 12.04 -4.44 7.57
CA SER A 144 12.89 -3.25 7.64
C SER A 144 12.17 -2.02 8.22
N GLY A 145 10.84 -2.00 8.20
CA GLY A 145 10.02 -0.92 8.71
C GLY A 145 9.84 0.27 7.73
N GLY A 146 8.78 1.03 7.96
CA GLY A 146 8.47 2.25 7.21
C GLY A 146 7.69 2.07 5.91
N LEU A 147 7.41 0.83 5.48
CA LEU A 147 6.49 0.52 4.38
C LEU A 147 5.03 0.67 4.85
N LEU A 148 4.36 1.74 4.45
CA LEU A 148 2.97 2.03 4.84
C LEU A 148 1.94 1.28 4.01
N LYS A 149 2.24 1.06 2.73
CA LYS A 149 1.40 0.31 1.79
C LYS A 149 2.27 -0.27 0.70
N TYR A 150 2.01 -1.52 0.35
CA TYR A 150 2.37 -2.08 -0.95
C TYR A 150 1.09 -2.44 -1.70
N TRP A 151 1.01 -2.09 -2.98
CA TRP A 151 -0.11 -2.48 -3.84
C TRP A 151 0.40 -2.84 -5.21
N PHE A 152 -0.17 -3.88 -5.81
CA PHE A 152 0.07 -4.24 -7.19
C PHE A 152 -1.21 -4.76 -7.84
N GLY A 153 -1.36 -4.46 -9.13
CA GLY A 153 -2.48 -4.94 -9.92
C GLY A 153 -2.26 -6.35 -10.48
N ALA A 154 -3.19 -6.77 -11.33
CA ALA A 154 -3.04 -7.90 -12.23
C ALA A 154 -2.43 -7.45 -13.57
N THR A 155 -1.72 -8.35 -14.23
CA THR A 155 -1.19 -8.13 -15.58
C THR A 155 -2.34 -8.00 -16.58
N ASN A 156 -2.28 -7.00 -17.46
CA ASN A 156 -3.26 -6.84 -18.54
C ASN A 156 -2.95 -7.79 -19.72
N SER A 157 -3.74 -7.70 -20.80
CA SER A 157 -3.55 -8.51 -22.02
C SER A 157 -2.17 -8.34 -22.67
N ASP A 158 -1.54 -7.19 -22.45
CA ASP A 158 -0.20 -6.86 -22.97
C ASP A 158 0.90 -7.23 -21.95
N ARG A 159 0.57 -8.02 -20.91
CA ARG A 159 1.45 -8.41 -19.81
C ARG A 159 1.99 -7.23 -18.99
N LYS A 160 1.32 -6.08 -19.06
CA LYS A 160 1.70 -4.88 -18.31
C LYS A 160 1.08 -4.85 -16.93
N ASN A 161 1.82 -4.35 -15.95
CA ASN A 161 1.32 -4.16 -14.59
C ASN A 161 1.78 -2.84 -13.98
N LEU A 162 1.07 -2.42 -12.93
CA LEU A 162 1.44 -1.33 -12.04
C LEU A 162 1.57 -1.90 -10.63
N ALA A 163 2.71 -1.61 -9.99
CA ALA A 163 2.88 -1.76 -8.55
C ALA A 163 3.32 -0.43 -7.94
N THR A 164 3.07 -0.26 -6.64
CA THR A 164 3.43 0.96 -5.92
C THR A 164 3.63 0.70 -4.44
N CYS A 165 4.59 1.42 -3.85
CA CYS A 165 4.86 1.41 -2.42
C CYS A 165 4.76 2.82 -1.86
N PHE A 166 4.10 2.99 -0.73
CA PHE A 166 4.11 4.21 0.08
C PHE A 166 5.01 3.99 1.29
N TRP A 167 5.94 4.90 1.51
CA TRP A 167 6.92 4.86 2.59
C TRP A 167 6.87 6.15 3.40
N ARG A 168 7.26 6.08 4.68
CA ARG A 168 7.37 7.28 5.52
C ARG A 168 8.43 8.25 4.99
N SER A 169 9.52 7.71 4.41
CA SER A 169 10.65 8.49 3.92
C SER A 169 11.42 7.77 2.81
N GLN A 170 12.28 8.51 2.10
CA GLN A 170 13.25 7.93 1.15
C GLN A 170 14.24 6.98 1.83
N GLU A 171 14.62 7.26 3.08
CA GLU A 171 15.56 6.43 3.85
C GLU A 171 14.94 5.06 4.16
N ASP A 172 13.68 5.02 4.61
CA ASP A 172 12.98 3.76 4.84
C ASP A 172 12.87 2.94 3.55
N ALA A 173 12.52 3.60 2.42
CA ALA A 173 12.44 2.94 1.13
C ALA A 173 13.79 2.40 0.64
N HIS A 174 14.88 3.13 0.91
CA HIS A 174 16.22 2.67 0.61
C HIS A 174 16.55 1.41 1.43
N ASN A 175 16.38 1.48 2.75
CA ASN A 175 16.68 0.38 3.68
C ASN A 175 15.88 -0.89 3.35
N GLY A 176 14.58 -0.74 3.07
CA GLY A 176 13.71 -1.86 2.67
C GLY A 176 14.13 -2.52 1.36
N GLY A 177 14.83 -1.81 0.46
CA GLY A 177 15.31 -2.33 -0.82
C GLY A 177 16.72 -2.95 -0.81
N LEU A 178 17.43 -2.94 0.33
CA LEU A 178 18.80 -3.45 0.45
C LEU A 178 18.89 -4.95 0.71
N GLY A 179 17.78 -5.60 1.03
CA GLY A 179 17.75 -7.00 1.42
C GLY A 179 18.17 -7.99 0.33
N PRO A 180 18.52 -9.23 0.72
CA PRO A 180 18.95 -10.26 -0.22
C PRO A 180 17.88 -10.63 -1.24
N TRP A 181 16.58 -10.54 -0.92
CA TRP A 181 15.52 -10.87 -1.87
C TRP A 181 15.34 -9.79 -2.94
N HIS A 182 15.39 -8.50 -2.58
CA HIS A 182 15.45 -7.42 -3.55
C HIS A 182 16.68 -7.52 -4.45
N LYS A 183 17.82 -7.98 -3.92
CA LYS A 183 19.00 -8.26 -4.75
C LYS A 183 18.75 -9.39 -5.76
N LYS A 184 18.10 -10.48 -5.34
CA LYS A 184 17.70 -11.57 -6.25
C LYS A 184 16.69 -11.09 -7.30
N ALA A 185 15.67 -10.33 -6.89
CA ALA A 185 14.64 -9.79 -7.78
C ALA A 185 15.25 -8.89 -8.86
N ARG A 186 16.18 -7.99 -8.48
CA ARG A 186 16.94 -7.17 -9.43
C ARG A 186 17.80 -8.00 -10.38
N ALA A 187 18.39 -9.09 -9.90
CA ALA A 187 19.20 -9.98 -10.73
C ALA A 187 18.34 -10.73 -11.76
N ALA A 188 17.14 -11.18 -11.37
CA ALA A 188 16.17 -11.86 -12.23
C ALA A 188 15.43 -10.91 -13.20
N ALA A 189 15.62 -9.59 -13.09
CA ALA A 189 14.82 -8.62 -13.85
C ALA A 189 14.90 -8.83 -15.37
N ARG A 190 16.07 -9.21 -15.91
CA ARG A 190 16.27 -9.47 -17.34
C ARG A 190 15.62 -10.76 -17.83
N GLU A 191 15.31 -11.68 -16.92
CA GLU A 191 14.66 -12.95 -17.22
C GLU A 191 13.14 -12.80 -17.18
N LEU A 192 12.63 -11.90 -16.33
CA LEU A 192 11.20 -11.73 -16.07
C LEU A 192 10.55 -10.59 -16.87
N TYR A 193 11.27 -9.51 -17.16
CA TYR A 193 10.69 -8.29 -17.71
C TYR A 193 11.22 -7.96 -19.10
N GLU A 194 10.31 -7.72 -20.04
CA GLU A 194 10.61 -7.02 -21.30
C GLU A 194 11.00 -5.56 -21.01
N SER A 195 10.26 -4.91 -20.11
CA SER A 195 10.59 -3.60 -19.58
C SER A 195 10.14 -3.49 -18.12
N ILE A 196 10.91 -2.74 -17.33
CA ILE A 196 10.54 -2.36 -15.97
C ILE A 196 11.08 -0.96 -15.66
N ASP A 197 10.17 -0.04 -15.37
CA ASP A 197 10.46 1.35 -15.10
C ASP A 197 10.13 1.68 -13.64
N PHE A 198 11.07 2.31 -12.97
CA PHE A 198 10.94 2.78 -11.60
C PHE A 198 10.91 4.30 -11.59
N SER A 199 9.93 4.88 -10.91
CA SER A 199 9.93 6.31 -10.64
C SER A 199 9.59 6.57 -9.18
N VAL A 200 10.15 7.65 -8.65
CA VAL A 200 10.07 8.02 -7.25
C VAL A 200 9.44 9.39 -7.15
N HIS A 201 8.50 9.53 -6.23
CA HIS A 201 7.64 10.70 -6.15
C HIS A 201 7.42 11.12 -4.69
N ARG A 202 7.17 12.40 -4.51
CA ARG A 202 6.68 12.99 -3.28
C ARG A 202 5.17 13.06 -3.34
N PHE A 203 4.50 12.34 -2.44
CA PHE A 203 3.07 12.47 -2.21
C PHE A 203 2.85 13.32 -0.96
N THR A 204 2.41 14.57 -1.15
CA THR A 204 2.17 15.50 -0.05
C THR A 204 0.68 15.65 0.17
N VAL A 205 0.18 15.16 1.30
CA VAL A 205 -1.19 15.41 1.73
C VAL A 205 -1.25 16.80 2.35
N LEU A 206 -2.13 17.66 1.85
CA LEU A 206 -2.26 19.05 2.32
C LEU A 206 -2.98 19.13 3.67
N ASP A 207 -2.98 20.33 4.27
CA ASP A 207 -3.68 20.61 5.54
C ASP A 207 -5.13 20.10 5.52
N ASP A 208 -5.56 19.55 6.66
CA ASP A 208 -6.88 18.94 6.86
C ASP A 208 -7.21 17.82 5.83
N ALA A 209 -6.18 17.29 5.16
CA ALA A 209 -6.27 16.28 4.10
C ALA A 209 -7.30 16.63 3.01
N VAL A 210 -7.42 17.91 2.66
CA VAL A 210 -8.39 18.38 1.65
C VAL A 210 -8.02 17.97 0.22
N ASP A 211 -6.71 17.87 -0.05
CA ASP A 211 -6.17 17.54 -1.37
C ASP A 211 -4.72 17.00 -1.21
N PHE A 212 -4.07 16.68 -2.33
CA PHE A 212 -2.67 16.27 -2.37
C PHE A 212 -1.89 16.93 -3.50
N LYS A 213 -0.57 17.01 -3.34
CA LYS A 213 0.39 17.26 -4.42
C LYS A 213 1.12 15.96 -4.73
N PHE A 214 1.41 15.73 -6.00
CA PHE A 214 2.21 14.60 -6.47
C PHE A 214 3.28 15.10 -7.42
N GLU A 215 4.53 14.99 -7.00
CA GLU A 215 5.68 15.62 -7.64
C GLU A 215 6.82 14.60 -7.74
N GLU A 216 7.75 14.78 -8.69
CA GLU A 216 8.99 14.00 -8.70
C GLU A 216 9.79 14.25 -7.41
N TRP A 217 10.44 13.21 -6.87
CA TRP A 217 11.22 13.30 -5.63
C TRP A 217 12.59 13.96 -5.83
#